data_AF-A0A521A483-F1
#
_entry.id   AF-A0A521A483-F1
#
_cell.length_a   1.000
_cell.length_b   1.000
_cell.length_c   1.000
_cell.angle_alpha   90.00
_cell.angle_beta   90.00
_cell.angle_gamma   90.00
#
_symmetry.space_group_name_H-M   'P 1'
#
loop_
_entity.id
_entity.type
_entity.pdbx_description
1 polymer ?
#
loop_
_entity_poly.entity_id
_entity_poly.type
_entity_poly.pdbx_seq_one_letter_code
_entity_poly.pdbx_strand_id
1 'polypeptide(L)'
;MLNKSERAKFRSTIFRHLDGIATSTSAYALHEKGVLEHLLSEKRSTLERLTNKFKANEGYLNVALRILCSQGWLVQHIDNKTDIIEYEINEKSKEAFELVPLYKDVVNLLTYSVKFPEEGVGADAFIALEKIFKKFDSNYGLSDLNENGIQYQILKHMEGVVAAPIIVMLGVNGLFHKYFMEASFRAQEYHKNPESFKKILDFLTKLDWFKSKNSTYQFTEKGLFFAKR
;
A
#
# COMPACT_ATOMS: atom_id res chain seq x y z
N MET A 1 -12.74 5.67 24.07
CA MET A 1 -13.19 4.31 23.68
C MET A 1 -13.87 4.42 22.32
N LEU A 2 -13.33 3.73 21.32
CA LEU A 2 -13.85 3.81 19.95
C LEU A 2 -15.26 3.23 19.81
N ASN A 3 -16.14 4.00 19.17
CA ASN A 3 -17.49 3.61 18.80
C ASN A 3 -17.52 2.67 17.57
N LYS A 4 -18.69 2.12 17.24
CA LYS A 4 -18.84 1.14 16.15
C LYS A 4 -18.44 1.71 14.78
N SER A 5 -18.77 2.98 14.52
CA SER A 5 -18.48 3.67 13.26
C SER A 5 -16.98 3.89 13.09
N GLU A 6 -16.30 4.38 14.13
CA GLU A 6 -14.85 4.61 14.13
C GLU A 6 -14.08 3.31 13.88
N ARG A 7 -14.48 2.22 14.56
CA ARG A 7 -13.88 0.89 14.34
C ARG A 7 -14.08 0.39 12.92
N ALA A 8 -15.22 0.69 12.29
CA ALA A 8 -15.47 0.32 10.90
C ALA A 8 -14.56 1.11 9.94
N LYS A 9 -14.42 2.43 10.17
CA LYS A 9 -13.50 3.28 9.40
C LYS A 9 -12.05 2.82 9.50
N PHE A 10 -11.60 2.48 10.71
CA PHE A 10 -10.24 1.98 10.93
C PHE A 10 -10.01 0.62 10.29
N ARG A 11 -10.98 -0.30 10.36
CA ARG A 11 -10.89 -1.58 9.61
C ARG A 11 -10.81 -1.36 8.10
N SER A 12 -11.63 -0.46 7.56
CA SER A 12 -11.59 -0.11 6.14
C SER A 12 -10.19 0.38 5.73
N THR A 13 -9.54 1.18 6.57
CA THR A 13 -8.16 1.63 6.33
C THR A 13 -7.18 0.46 6.30
N ILE A 14 -7.24 -0.46 7.28
CA ILE A 14 -6.37 -1.65 7.32
C ILE A 14 -6.55 -2.51 6.07
N PHE A 15 -7.80 -2.76 5.65
CA PHE A 15 -8.05 -3.57 4.46
C PHE A 15 -7.50 -2.91 3.20
N ARG A 16 -7.67 -1.59 3.03
CA ARG A 16 -7.04 -0.87 1.90
C ARG A 16 -5.51 -0.90 1.96
N HIS A 17 -4.93 -0.81 3.16
CA HIS A 17 -3.48 -0.95 3.34
C HIS A 17 -3.01 -2.34 2.90
N LEU A 18 -3.72 -3.39 3.30
CA LEU A 18 -3.43 -4.77 2.92
C LEU A 18 -3.61 -5.00 1.41
N ASP A 19 -4.70 -4.53 0.84
CA ASP A 19 -4.99 -4.58 -0.60
C ASP A 19 -3.87 -3.92 -1.41
N GLY A 20 -3.30 -2.83 -0.88
CA GLY A 20 -2.20 -2.11 -1.50
C GLY A 20 -0.96 -2.96 -1.75
N ILE A 21 -0.65 -3.93 -0.89
CA ILE A 21 0.53 -4.80 -1.02
C ILE A 21 0.45 -5.62 -2.32
N ALA A 22 -0.69 -6.29 -2.53
CA ALA A 22 -0.92 -7.11 -3.73
C ALA A 22 -1.26 -6.27 -4.96
N THR A 23 -2.07 -5.21 -4.79
CA THR A 23 -2.53 -4.37 -5.90
C THR A 23 -1.41 -3.55 -6.50
N SER A 24 -0.60 -2.87 -5.69
CA SER A 24 0.45 -1.97 -6.21
C SER A 24 1.48 -2.74 -7.05
N THR A 25 1.93 -3.88 -6.55
CA THR A 25 2.92 -4.74 -7.21
C THR A 25 2.38 -5.34 -8.51
N SER A 26 1.16 -5.88 -8.47
CA SER A 26 0.49 -6.46 -9.65
C SER A 26 0.20 -5.41 -10.72
N ALA A 27 -0.41 -4.29 -10.33
CA ALA A 27 -0.77 -3.22 -11.25
C ALA A 27 0.47 -2.58 -11.89
N TYR A 28 1.51 -2.30 -11.09
CA TYR A 28 2.76 -1.72 -11.61
C TYR A 28 3.47 -2.68 -12.58
N ALA A 29 3.51 -3.98 -12.28
CA ALA A 29 4.09 -4.97 -13.19
C ALA A 29 3.32 -5.06 -14.52
N LEU A 30 1.97 -5.00 -14.48
CA LEU A 30 1.14 -4.98 -15.70
C LEU A 30 1.37 -3.72 -16.53
N HIS A 31 1.51 -2.55 -15.88
CA HIS A 31 1.83 -1.28 -16.53
C HIS A 31 3.19 -1.31 -17.22
N GLU A 32 4.25 -1.72 -16.52
CA GLU A 32 5.61 -1.81 -17.10
C GLU A 32 5.69 -2.76 -18.31
N LYS A 33 4.75 -3.70 -18.42
CA LYS A 33 4.64 -4.63 -19.55
C LYS A 33 3.70 -4.16 -20.67
N GLY A 34 3.04 -3.01 -20.54
CA GLY A 34 2.13 -2.48 -21.55
C GLY A 34 0.74 -3.13 -21.56
N VAL A 35 0.40 -3.91 -20.53
CA VAL A 35 -0.86 -4.68 -20.49
C VAL A 35 -2.05 -3.75 -20.27
N LEU A 36 -1.90 -2.74 -19.41
CA LEU A 36 -2.98 -1.80 -19.07
C LEU A 36 -3.33 -0.92 -20.27
N GLU A 37 -2.32 -0.45 -21.00
CA GLU A 37 -2.46 0.35 -22.22
C GLU A 37 -3.17 -0.45 -23.31
N HIS A 38 -2.86 -1.75 -23.44
CA HIS A 38 -3.54 -2.61 -24.38
C HIS A 38 -5.00 -2.88 -24.02
N LEU A 39 -5.31 -3.04 -22.73
CA LEU A 39 -6.70 -3.16 -22.27
C LEU A 39 -7.50 -1.88 -22.55
N LEU A 40 -6.90 -0.69 -22.38
CA LEU A 40 -7.55 0.57 -22.75
C LEU A 40 -7.80 0.67 -24.27
N SER A 41 -6.90 0.16 -25.10
CA SER A 41 -7.06 0.21 -26.55
C SER A 41 -8.13 -0.76 -27.06
N GLU A 42 -8.13 -2.01 -26.57
CA GLU A 42 -9.05 -3.05 -27.05
C GLU A 42 -10.42 -3.02 -26.35
N LYS A 43 -10.50 -2.38 -25.18
CA LYS A 43 -11.64 -2.34 -24.26
C LYS A 43 -12.02 -3.69 -23.63
N ARG A 44 -11.90 -4.79 -24.37
CA ARG A 44 -12.14 -6.16 -23.90
C ARG A 44 -11.16 -7.13 -24.53
N SER A 45 -10.65 -8.09 -23.76
CA SER A 45 -9.74 -9.12 -24.26
C SER A 45 -9.85 -10.41 -23.46
N THR A 46 -9.67 -11.56 -24.12
CA THR A 46 -9.59 -12.86 -23.46
C THR A 46 -8.25 -13.02 -22.74
N LEU A 47 -8.25 -13.79 -21.65
CA LEU A 47 -7.03 -14.14 -20.93
C LEU A 47 -6.01 -14.83 -21.85
N GLU A 48 -6.48 -15.73 -22.73
CA GLU A 48 -5.64 -16.41 -23.72
C GLU A 48 -4.95 -15.41 -24.66
N ARG A 49 -5.70 -14.44 -25.21
CA ARG A 49 -5.16 -13.42 -26.12
C ARG A 49 -4.11 -12.55 -25.42
N LEU A 50 -4.36 -12.15 -24.18
CA LEU A 50 -3.40 -11.40 -23.37
C LEU A 50 -2.15 -12.24 -23.08
N THR A 51 -2.32 -13.50 -22.68
CA THR A 51 -1.23 -14.43 -22.39
C THR A 51 -0.32 -14.61 -23.60
N ASN A 52 -0.90 -14.88 -24.77
CA ASN A 52 -0.16 -15.05 -26.03
C ASN A 52 0.56 -13.77 -26.46
N LYS A 53 -0.10 -12.61 -26.37
CA LYS A 53 0.48 -11.32 -26.79
C LYS A 53 1.66 -10.91 -25.92
N PHE A 54 1.53 -11.02 -24.60
CA PHE A 54 2.55 -10.58 -23.64
C PHE A 54 3.52 -11.67 -23.24
N LYS A 55 3.37 -12.89 -23.80
CA LYS A 55 4.16 -14.09 -23.43
C LYS A 55 4.19 -14.30 -21.91
N ALA A 56 3.05 -14.09 -21.28
CA ALA A 56 2.90 -14.14 -19.83
C ALA A 56 2.62 -15.57 -19.35
N ASN A 57 2.81 -15.83 -18.06
CA ASN A 57 2.24 -17.01 -17.43
C ASN A 57 0.73 -16.76 -17.20
N GLU A 58 -0.11 -17.62 -17.77
CA GLU A 58 -1.56 -17.47 -17.74
C GLU A 58 -2.12 -17.37 -16.31
N GLY A 59 -1.68 -18.24 -15.41
CA GLY A 59 -2.15 -18.29 -14.03
C GLY A 59 -1.82 -17.01 -13.26
N TYR A 60 -0.56 -16.54 -13.33
CA TYR A 60 -0.16 -15.29 -12.69
C TYR A 60 -0.83 -14.07 -13.31
N LEU A 61 -1.01 -14.06 -14.63
CA LEU A 61 -1.73 -12.98 -15.32
C LEU A 61 -3.20 -12.92 -14.88
N ASN A 62 -3.88 -14.06 -14.79
CA ASN A 62 -5.25 -14.16 -14.29
C ASN A 62 -5.36 -13.61 -12.87
N VAL A 63 -4.45 -14.00 -11.96
CA VAL A 63 -4.40 -13.49 -10.59
C VAL A 63 -4.22 -11.97 -10.58
N ALA A 64 -3.25 -11.44 -11.33
CA ALA A 64 -2.98 -10.01 -11.39
C ALA A 64 -4.18 -9.22 -11.91
N LEU A 65 -4.83 -9.68 -12.99
CA LEU A 65 -6.02 -9.02 -13.55
C LEU A 65 -7.23 -9.13 -12.62
N ARG A 66 -7.41 -10.26 -11.93
CA ARG A 66 -8.47 -10.45 -10.93
C ARG A 66 -8.30 -9.54 -9.71
N ILE A 67 -7.07 -9.22 -9.33
CA ILE A 67 -6.80 -8.21 -8.30
C ILE A 67 -7.34 -6.86 -8.76
N LEU A 68 -7.09 -6.44 -10.01
CA LEU A 68 -7.64 -5.18 -10.54
C LEU A 68 -9.18 -5.20 -10.59
N CYS A 69 -9.80 -6.34 -10.90
CA CYS A 69 -11.26 -6.50 -10.79
C CYS A 69 -11.77 -6.31 -9.36
N SER A 70 -11.06 -6.86 -8.38
CA SER A 70 -11.42 -6.76 -6.96
C SER A 70 -11.29 -5.31 -6.44
N GLN A 71 -10.44 -4.50 -7.07
CA GLN A 71 -10.34 -3.05 -6.82
C GLN A 71 -11.40 -2.23 -7.58
N GLY A 72 -12.20 -2.87 -8.43
CA GLY A 72 -13.23 -2.23 -9.26
C GLY A 72 -12.68 -1.54 -10.51
N TRP A 73 -11.45 -1.83 -10.92
CA TRP A 73 -10.81 -1.20 -12.08
C TRP A 73 -11.01 -1.97 -13.38
N LEU A 74 -11.49 -3.22 -13.31
CA LEU A 74 -11.81 -4.07 -14.45
C LEU A 74 -13.05 -4.91 -14.13
N VAL A 75 -13.70 -5.43 -15.16
CA VAL A 75 -14.77 -6.43 -15.03
C VAL A 75 -14.27 -7.75 -15.60
N GLN A 76 -14.50 -8.85 -14.85
CA GLN A 76 -14.18 -10.20 -15.31
C GLN A 76 -15.46 -10.90 -15.77
N HIS A 77 -15.40 -11.54 -16.93
CA HIS A 77 -16.44 -12.42 -17.45
C HIS A 77 -15.89 -13.84 -17.54
N ILE A 78 -16.65 -14.82 -17.06
CA ILE A 78 -16.27 -16.24 -17.05
C ILE A 78 -17.39 -17.03 -17.72
N ASP A 79 -17.07 -17.73 -18.80
CA ASP A 79 -17.95 -18.72 -19.42
C ASP A 79 -17.48 -20.13 -19.06
N ASN A 80 -18.16 -20.77 -18.11
CA ASN A 80 -17.82 -22.12 -17.67
C ASN A 80 -18.14 -23.21 -18.69
N LYS A 81 -18.91 -22.93 -19.76
CA LYS A 81 -19.20 -23.92 -20.80
C LYS A 81 -18.07 -24.00 -21.82
N THR A 82 -17.48 -22.86 -22.15
CA THR A 82 -16.41 -22.73 -23.14
C THR A 82 -15.03 -22.59 -22.49
N ASP A 83 -14.98 -22.46 -21.17
CA ASP A 83 -13.77 -22.22 -20.36
C ASP A 83 -13.03 -20.94 -20.76
N ILE A 84 -13.78 -19.91 -21.16
CA ILE A 84 -13.23 -18.62 -21.61
C ILE A 84 -13.33 -17.61 -20.48
N ILE A 85 -12.20 -16.97 -20.17
CA ILE A 85 -12.10 -15.84 -19.25
C ILE A 85 -11.80 -14.57 -20.05
N GLU A 86 -12.57 -13.52 -19.82
CA GLU A 86 -12.39 -12.20 -20.45
C GLU A 86 -12.31 -11.09 -19.41
N TYR A 87 -11.55 -10.06 -19.75
CA TYR A 87 -11.45 -8.84 -18.96
C TYR A 87 -11.88 -7.64 -19.79
N GLU A 88 -12.66 -6.77 -19.18
CA GLU A 88 -13.24 -5.58 -19.80
C GLU A 88 -12.96 -4.34 -18.95
N ILE A 89 -12.64 -3.22 -19.62
CA ILE A 89 -12.52 -1.92 -18.95
C ILE A 89 -13.90 -1.39 -18.54
N ASN A 90 -13.92 -0.51 -17.56
CA ASN A 90 -15.11 0.18 -17.08
C ASN A 90 -14.83 1.69 -16.93
N GLU A 91 -15.77 2.42 -16.35
CA GLU A 91 -15.70 3.87 -16.16
C GLU A 91 -14.51 4.33 -15.28
N LYS A 92 -13.95 3.43 -14.46
CA LYS A 92 -12.83 3.72 -13.55
C LYS A 92 -11.47 3.29 -14.09
N SER A 93 -11.42 2.42 -15.09
CA SER A 93 -10.17 1.82 -15.57
C SER A 93 -9.15 2.87 -16.01
N LYS A 94 -9.58 3.86 -16.80
CA LYS A 94 -8.68 4.87 -17.34
C LYS A 94 -8.00 5.68 -16.23
N GLU A 95 -8.78 6.23 -15.30
CA GLU A 95 -8.25 6.99 -14.16
C GLU A 95 -7.31 6.14 -13.32
N ALA A 96 -7.71 4.90 -12.99
CA ALA A 96 -6.87 4.01 -12.20
C ALA A 96 -5.54 3.71 -12.89
N PHE A 97 -5.55 3.38 -14.18
CA PHE A 97 -4.36 3.00 -14.92
C PHE A 97 -3.40 4.17 -15.13
N GLU A 98 -3.91 5.39 -15.34
CA GLU A 98 -3.09 6.62 -15.42
C GLU A 98 -2.35 6.92 -14.11
N LEU A 99 -2.87 6.46 -12.97
CA LEU A 99 -2.29 6.65 -11.65
C LEU A 99 -1.41 5.48 -11.17
N VAL A 100 -1.47 4.31 -11.81
CA VAL A 100 -0.59 3.16 -11.51
C VAL A 100 0.91 3.50 -11.49
N PRO A 101 1.45 4.38 -12.36
CA PRO A 101 2.86 4.77 -12.30
C PRO A 101 3.30 5.33 -10.93
N LEU A 102 2.38 5.90 -10.13
CA LEU A 102 2.67 6.39 -8.79
C LEU A 102 3.15 5.29 -7.83
N TYR A 103 2.77 4.03 -8.08
CA TYR A 103 3.21 2.90 -7.28
C TYR A 103 4.72 2.61 -7.38
N LYS A 104 5.41 3.13 -8.41
CA LYS A 104 6.82 2.83 -8.67
C LYS A 104 7.72 2.95 -7.44
N ASP A 105 7.61 4.07 -6.72
CA ASP A 105 8.50 4.32 -5.58
C ASP A 105 8.25 3.33 -4.43
N VAL A 106 6.99 3.07 -4.12
CA VAL A 106 6.61 2.19 -3.00
C VAL A 106 6.82 0.72 -3.34
N VAL A 107 6.68 0.33 -4.61
CA VAL A 107 7.02 -1.03 -5.07
C VAL A 107 8.54 -1.23 -5.02
N ASN A 108 9.32 -0.25 -5.45
CA ASN A 108 10.79 -0.32 -5.36
C ASN A 108 11.26 -0.39 -3.90
N LEU A 109 10.58 0.30 -2.98
CA LEU A 109 10.89 0.21 -1.55
C LEU A 109 10.83 -1.24 -1.02
N LEU A 110 9.94 -2.08 -1.55
CA LEU A 110 9.79 -3.46 -1.10
C LEU A 110 11.09 -4.28 -1.25
N THR A 111 11.94 -3.95 -2.22
CA THR A 111 13.23 -4.62 -2.40
C THR A 111 14.18 -4.42 -1.22
N TYR A 112 14.06 -3.29 -0.52
CA TYR A 112 14.82 -3.00 0.69
C TYR A 112 14.14 -3.56 1.94
N SER A 113 12.80 -3.54 1.93
CA SER A 113 12.00 -3.68 3.16
C SER A 113 11.96 -5.10 3.72
N VAL A 114 12.24 -6.11 2.90
CA VAL A 114 12.38 -7.52 3.33
C VAL A 114 13.38 -7.69 4.47
N LYS A 115 14.43 -6.85 4.51
CA LYS A 115 15.50 -6.94 5.51
C LYS A 115 15.20 -6.18 6.80
N PHE A 116 14.16 -5.36 6.84
CA PHE A 116 13.90 -4.47 7.99
C PHE A 116 13.75 -5.20 9.32
N PRO A 117 13.04 -6.35 9.41
CA PRO A 117 12.85 -7.02 10.70
C PRO A 117 14.16 -7.50 11.33
N GLU A 118 15.13 -7.91 10.52
CA GLU A 118 16.39 -8.51 11.00
C GLU A 118 17.52 -7.49 11.10
N GLU A 119 17.69 -6.65 10.07
CA GLU A 119 18.82 -5.74 9.92
C GLU A 119 18.46 -4.28 10.27
N GLY A 120 17.18 -3.97 10.46
CA GLY A 120 16.68 -2.61 10.59
C GLY A 120 16.70 -1.83 9.27
N VAL A 121 16.56 -0.51 9.35
CA VAL A 121 16.54 0.36 8.16
C VAL A 121 17.96 0.84 7.85
N GLY A 122 18.59 0.24 6.84
CA GLY A 122 19.88 0.67 6.30
C GLY A 122 19.83 2.05 5.62
N ALA A 123 21.00 2.63 5.33
CA ALA A 123 21.12 3.98 4.77
C ALA A 123 20.38 4.14 3.43
N ASP A 124 20.54 3.20 2.49
CA ASP A 124 19.88 3.26 1.17
C ASP A 124 18.37 3.16 1.27
N ALA A 125 17.87 2.24 2.12
CA ALA A 125 16.46 2.10 2.41
C ALA A 125 15.88 3.37 3.05
N PHE A 126 16.66 4.02 3.91
CA PHE A 126 16.27 5.28 4.54
C PHE A 126 16.16 6.42 3.53
N ILE A 127 17.10 6.53 2.59
CA ILE A 127 17.04 7.52 1.50
C ILE A 127 15.80 7.29 0.63
N ALA A 128 15.46 6.03 0.34
CA ALA A 128 14.23 5.69 -0.39
C ALA A 128 12.98 6.11 0.40
N LEU A 129 12.91 5.77 1.70
CA LEU A 129 11.82 6.16 2.59
C LEU A 129 11.65 7.68 2.69
N GLU A 130 12.74 8.42 2.85
CA GLU A 130 12.69 9.88 2.99
C GLU A 130 12.11 10.55 1.73
N LYS A 131 12.49 10.07 0.54
CA LYS A 131 11.90 10.53 -0.73
C LYS A 131 10.40 10.27 -0.78
N ILE A 132 9.98 9.08 -0.36
CA ILE A 132 8.57 8.67 -0.30
C ILE A 132 7.79 9.54 0.71
N PHE A 133 8.31 9.73 1.92
CA PHE A 133 7.68 10.55 2.95
C PHE A 133 7.49 12.00 2.50
N LYS A 134 8.47 12.57 1.80
CA LYS A 134 8.35 13.92 1.24
C LYS A 134 7.27 14.01 0.17
N LYS A 135 7.06 12.96 -0.64
CA LYS A 135 5.96 12.92 -1.61
C LYS A 135 4.59 12.77 -0.93
N PHE A 136 4.52 12.04 0.18
CA PHE A 136 3.30 11.98 0.99
C PHE A 136 2.89 13.33 1.58
N ASP A 137 3.82 14.24 1.86
CA ASP A 137 3.49 15.57 2.38
C ASP A 137 2.61 16.40 1.43
N SER A 138 2.70 16.13 0.12
CA SER A 138 1.83 16.71 -0.90
C SER A 138 0.83 15.69 -1.46
N ASN A 139 0.52 14.61 -0.73
CA ASN A 139 -0.34 13.51 -1.17
C ASN A 139 0.01 12.96 -2.55
N TYR A 140 1.30 12.88 -2.89
CA TYR A 140 1.76 12.48 -4.23
C TYR A 140 1.23 13.37 -5.39
N GLY A 141 0.80 14.59 -5.10
CA GLY A 141 0.20 15.50 -6.08
C GLY A 141 -1.27 15.21 -6.38
N LEU A 142 -1.89 14.28 -5.65
CA LEU A 142 -3.31 13.98 -5.74
C LEU A 142 -4.14 15.09 -5.09
N SER A 143 -5.21 15.51 -5.76
CA SER A 143 -6.00 16.68 -5.38
C SER A 143 -7.42 16.35 -4.94
N ASP A 144 -8.04 15.28 -5.46
CA ASP A 144 -9.39 14.86 -5.11
C ASP A 144 -9.38 13.61 -4.23
N LEU A 145 -9.19 13.82 -2.93
CA LEU A 145 -9.07 12.76 -1.92
C LEU A 145 -10.42 12.39 -1.29
N ASN A 146 -11.46 12.24 -2.11
CA ASN A 146 -12.72 11.65 -1.68
C ASN A 146 -12.50 10.19 -1.22
N GLU A 147 -13.02 9.81 -0.05
CA GLU A 147 -12.85 8.46 0.52
C GLU A 147 -13.32 7.31 -0.40
N ASN A 148 -14.19 7.60 -1.37
CA ASN A 148 -14.69 6.64 -2.36
C ASN A 148 -14.06 6.80 -3.76
N GLY A 149 -13.12 7.74 -3.93
CA GLY A 149 -12.43 8.02 -5.19
C GLY A 149 -11.20 7.14 -5.43
N ILE A 150 -10.78 7.03 -6.69
CA ILE A 150 -9.62 6.23 -7.10
C ILE A 150 -8.32 6.82 -6.55
N GLN A 151 -8.16 8.16 -6.57
CA GLN A 151 -6.97 8.81 -6.02
C GLN A 151 -6.77 8.47 -4.54
N TYR A 152 -7.83 8.53 -3.73
CA TYR A 152 -7.75 8.14 -2.31
C TYR A 152 -7.47 6.65 -2.14
N GLN A 153 -8.07 5.78 -2.96
CA GLN A 153 -7.80 4.34 -2.96
C GLN A 153 -6.30 4.08 -3.21
N ILE A 154 -5.73 4.70 -4.24
CA ILE A 154 -4.30 4.59 -4.59
C ILE A 154 -3.41 5.14 -3.47
N LEU A 155 -3.76 6.28 -2.88
CA LEU A 155 -3.02 6.83 -1.75
C LEU A 155 -3.00 5.86 -0.57
N LYS A 156 -4.14 5.23 -0.24
CA LYS A 156 -4.22 4.22 0.83
C LYS A 156 -3.44 2.95 0.50
N HIS A 157 -3.43 2.52 -0.76
CA HIS A 157 -2.59 1.40 -1.18
C HIS A 157 -1.11 1.71 -0.93
N MET A 158 -0.65 2.90 -1.35
CA MET A 158 0.74 3.33 -1.13
C MET A 158 1.08 3.46 0.35
N GLU A 159 0.19 4.02 1.18
CA GLU A 159 0.37 4.07 2.64
C GLU A 159 0.61 2.67 3.22
N GLY A 160 -0.19 1.69 2.80
CA GLY A 160 -0.07 0.31 3.28
C GLY A 160 1.24 -0.34 2.91
N VAL A 161 1.69 -0.19 1.65
CA VAL A 161 2.96 -0.73 1.16
C VAL A 161 4.15 -0.21 1.96
N VAL A 162 4.11 1.06 2.36
CA VAL A 162 5.20 1.69 3.13
C VAL A 162 5.09 1.37 4.61
N ALA A 163 3.89 1.44 5.19
CA ALA A 163 3.69 1.22 6.61
C ALA A 163 3.90 -0.25 7.01
N ALA A 164 3.47 -1.21 6.18
CA ALA A 164 3.52 -2.63 6.50
C ALA A 164 4.91 -3.14 6.96
N PRO A 165 6.00 -2.98 6.19
CA PRO A 165 7.31 -3.46 6.62
C PRO A 165 7.85 -2.71 7.84
N ILE A 166 7.52 -1.42 7.98
CA ILE A 166 7.89 -0.63 9.17
C ILE A 166 7.21 -1.21 10.40
N ILE A 167 5.91 -1.46 10.35
CA ILE A 167 5.13 -1.99 11.48
C ILE A 167 5.61 -3.39 11.85
N VAL A 168 5.87 -4.25 10.86
CA VAL A 168 6.43 -5.59 11.12
C VAL A 168 7.76 -5.49 11.83
N MET A 169 8.68 -4.63 11.36
CA MET A 169 9.96 -4.38 12.04
C MET A 169 9.75 -3.89 13.48
N LEU A 170 8.83 -2.94 13.69
CA LEU A 170 8.53 -2.43 15.04
C LEU A 170 7.99 -3.54 15.96
N GLY A 171 7.14 -4.42 15.43
CA GLY A 171 6.57 -5.53 16.17
C GLY A 171 7.61 -6.59 16.54
N VAL A 172 8.39 -7.05 15.56
CA VAL A 172 9.45 -8.06 15.75
C VAL A 172 10.50 -7.59 16.75
N ASN A 173 10.86 -6.30 16.72
CA ASN A 173 11.83 -5.71 17.66
C ASN A 173 11.23 -5.37 19.05
N GLY A 174 9.93 -5.67 19.25
CA GLY A 174 9.26 -5.59 20.54
C GLY A 174 8.75 -4.21 20.95
N LEU A 175 8.65 -3.23 20.03
CA LEU A 175 8.14 -1.88 20.34
C LEU A 175 6.73 -1.94 20.92
N PHE A 176 5.86 -2.71 20.26
CA PHE A 176 4.46 -2.81 20.66
C PHE A 176 4.34 -3.44 22.05
N HIS A 177 5.10 -4.50 22.35
CA HIS A 177 5.06 -5.11 23.68
C HIS A 177 5.63 -4.21 24.78
N LYS A 178 6.66 -3.40 24.48
CA LYS A 178 7.30 -2.49 25.45
C LYS A 178 6.45 -1.26 25.78
N TYR A 179 5.69 -0.73 24.82
CA TYR A 179 4.99 0.56 24.95
C TYR A 179 3.47 0.48 24.72
N PHE A 180 2.89 -0.73 24.74
CA PHE A 180 1.44 -0.93 24.65
C PHE A 180 0.65 -0.25 25.78
N MET A 181 1.33 0.09 26.88
CA MET A 181 0.76 0.58 28.12
C MET A 181 1.10 2.05 28.34
N GLU A 182 0.26 2.97 27.82
CA GLU A 182 0.11 4.41 28.14
C GLU A 182 1.37 5.32 28.24
N ALA A 183 2.57 4.77 28.15
CA ALA A 183 3.84 5.42 28.34
C ALA A 183 4.29 6.03 27.02
N SER A 184 4.72 7.28 27.09
CA SER A 184 5.40 7.91 25.97
C SER A 184 6.83 7.37 25.85
N PHE A 185 7.37 7.35 24.62
CA PHE A 185 8.74 6.88 24.37
C PHE A 185 9.50 7.87 23.49
N ARG A 186 10.83 7.83 23.57
CA ARG A 186 11.74 8.62 22.70
C ARG A 186 12.38 7.74 21.65
N ALA A 187 12.72 8.32 20.49
CA ALA A 187 13.39 7.59 19.42
C ALA A 187 14.73 6.96 19.86
N GLN A 188 15.43 7.63 20.78
CA GLN A 188 16.73 7.23 21.36
C GLN A 188 16.64 5.94 22.19
N GLU A 189 15.45 5.60 22.71
CA GLU A 189 15.23 4.43 23.56
C GLU A 189 15.10 3.14 22.76
N TYR A 190 15.03 3.23 21.42
CA TYR A 190 14.66 2.09 20.57
C TYR A 190 15.65 1.77 19.45
N HIS A 191 16.38 2.77 18.94
CA HIS A 191 17.18 2.57 17.73
C HIS A 191 18.61 3.11 17.89
N LYS A 192 19.60 2.35 17.41
CA LYS A 192 21.02 2.75 17.40
C LYS A 192 21.28 4.01 16.57
N ASN A 193 20.37 4.35 15.67
CA ASN A 193 20.33 5.61 14.93
C ASN A 193 19.01 6.35 15.23
N PRO A 194 18.97 7.24 16.24
CA PRO A 194 17.75 7.92 16.68
C PRO A 194 17.16 8.89 15.66
N GLU A 195 17.99 9.55 14.84
CA GLU A 195 17.55 10.52 13.83
C GLU A 195 16.76 9.83 12.72
N SER A 196 17.26 8.69 12.23
CA SER A 196 16.54 7.91 11.23
C SER A 196 15.21 7.37 11.77
N PHE A 197 15.22 6.90 13.02
CA PHE A 197 14.02 6.38 13.64
C PHE A 197 12.97 7.47 13.90
N LYS A 198 13.40 8.68 14.24
CA LYS A 198 12.51 9.85 14.40
C LYS A 198 11.71 10.13 13.13
N LYS A 199 12.32 10.11 11.93
CA LYS A 199 11.58 10.36 10.67
C LYS A 199 10.50 9.30 10.41
N ILE A 200 10.75 8.05 10.79
CA ILE A 200 9.76 6.96 10.72
C ILE A 200 8.59 7.24 11.66
N LEU A 201 8.87 7.63 12.91
CA LEU A 201 7.83 7.98 13.88
C LEU A 201 7.04 9.23 13.48
N ASP A 202 7.70 10.21 12.86
CA ASP A 202 7.06 11.42 12.32
C ASP A 202 6.12 11.07 11.17
N PHE A 203 6.52 10.15 10.27
CA PHE A 203 5.63 9.64 9.24
C PHE A 203 4.41 8.90 9.83
N LEU A 204 4.62 8.01 10.80
CA LEU A 204 3.52 7.31 11.48
C LEU A 204 2.63 8.28 12.29
N THR A 205 3.18 9.40 12.77
CA THR A 205 2.41 10.50 13.37
C THR A 205 1.50 11.17 12.34
N LYS A 206 1.98 11.43 11.11
CA LYS A 206 1.15 11.95 10.02
C LYS A 206 0.01 11.00 9.62
N LEU A 207 0.23 9.68 9.75
CA LEU A 207 -0.81 8.67 9.55
C LEU A 207 -1.78 8.53 10.75
N ASP A 208 -1.62 9.34 11.80
CA ASP A 208 -2.38 9.32 13.05
C ASP A 208 -2.21 8.01 13.84
N TRP A 209 -1.04 7.35 13.74
CA TRP A 209 -0.72 6.20 14.59
C TRP A 209 -0.15 6.64 15.94
N PHE A 210 0.63 7.73 15.92
CA PHE A 210 1.21 8.34 17.11
C PHE A 210 0.80 9.81 17.22
N LYS A 211 0.81 10.33 18.44
CA LYS A 211 0.90 11.75 18.75
C LYS A 211 2.32 12.04 19.22
N SER A 212 2.87 13.17 18.80
CA SER A 212 4.18 13.66 19.25
C SER A 212 4.01 14.91 20.13
N LYS A 213 4.64 14.91 21.31
CA LYS A 213 4.74 16.07 22.21
C LYS A 213 6.11 16.08 22.86
N ASN A 214 6.82 17.20 22.83
CA ASN A 214 8.14 17.38 23.45
C ASN A 214 9.15 16.26 23.09
N SER A 215 9.19 15.85 21.81
CA SER A 215 10.04 14.75 21.31
C SER A 215 9.74 13.37 21.91
N THR A 216 8.55 13.18 22.47
CA THR A 216 8.03 11.89 22.93
C THR A 216 6.82 11.49 22.09
N TYR A 217 6.68 10.20 21.82
CA TYR A 217 5.61 9.62 21.00
C TYR A 217 4.69 8.77 21.87
N GLN A 218 3.39 8.88 21.63
CA GLN A 218 2.36 8.09 22.30
C GLN A 218 1.36 7.58 21.27
N PHE A 219 0.87 6.36 21.41
CA PHE A 219 -0.16 5.84 20.50
C PHE A 219 -1.44 6.69 20.57
N THR A 220 -2.07 6.87 19.41
CA THR A 220 -3.46 7.35 19.33
C THR A 220 -4.43 6.20 19.55
N GLU A 221 -5.73 6.48 19.68
CA GLU A 221 -6.73 5.41 19.69
C GLU A 221 -6.70 4.58 18.38
N LYS A 222 -6.40 5.21 17.25
CA LYS A 222 -6.22 4.55 15.95
C LYS A 222 -4.97 3.68 15.91
N GLY A 223 -3.83 4.20 16.37
CA GLY A 223 -2.58 3.45 16.47
C GLY A 223 -2.70 2.23 17.38
N LEU A 224 -3.32 2.39 18.56
CA LEU A 224 -3.63 1.27 19.46
C LEU A 224 -4.57 0.25 18.82
N PHE A 225 -5.56 0.72 18.04
CA PHE A 225 -6.48 -0.18 17.35
C PHE A 225 -5.77 -1.04 16.29
N PHE A 226 -4.76 -0.48 15.62
CA PHE A 226 -3.95 -1.20 14.65
C PHE A 226 -2.94 -2.14 15.30
N ALA A 227 -2.21 -1.70 16.32
CA ALA A 227 -1.21 -2.51 17.00
C ALA A 227 -1.80 -3.75 17.73
N LYS A 228 -3.11 -3.79 17.98
CA LYS A 228 -3.84 -4.92 18.56
C LYS A 228 -4.24 -6.01 17.57
N ARG A 229 -3.93 -5.86 16.28
CA ARG A 229 -4.30 -6.79 15.19
C ARG A 229 -3.06 -7.25 14.46
#